data_AF-A0A7W9DTN4-F1
#
_entry.id   AF-A0A7W9DTN4-F1
#
_cell.length_a   1.000
_cell.length_b   1.000
_cell.length_c   1.000
_cell.angle_alpha   90.00
_cell.angle_beta   90.00
_cell.angle_gamma   90.00
#
_symmetry.space_group_name_H-M   'P 1'
#
loop_
_entity.id
_entity.type
_entity.pdbx_description
1 polymer ?
#
loop_
_entity_poly.entity_id
_entity_poly.type
_entity_poly.pdbx_seq_one_letter_code
_entity_poly.pdbx_strand_id
1 'polypeptide(L)'
;MTLPAGVEDHVEAVLEAWTGEGLEISDRRSRMVFVAGAGPDVIAYYAVVCGLANRWIDAQVKGVALDMPQICEEGRRLGDGGRLASPLMWAQVGGEDPRHMPHVAFEPGTPLSPEAVSMIRWASRLRMVPPSRVQPALECFALVAGIRETKGHHWPVLSTGHEPEPKNQNTSSQGIDLEKLWQRISRKRRRRAPDDYEIVQAETERENYRKLADANVTPIDSVLLRLGCSATTDSPPVWDCPRPERHKERNPRPTLRIRDNKAECHVCDKEPLTPALLVANTLEITPDEAAAFIVDLKCSTGRPARGYRRPELVAPPPPGTLVTARVIESKPDRFDCEIYDAGVGYRRRAVIWRPDTANLPDGVIPLQLRRGDVVTALTAEFHRAAPGKTGYWQLSITDPMLAVRAMASQVPEIIDGRVVVKQVARVMGARTKLVVAPTEEHMDARGACTSGDGIRCEAARRLINRPRGREQLHIIVYSSDREKYLVNAMHPAVAVEVLIRGDNAIVAVPPLQVPSGVGQGGVNAELAGKLTGLYVEAVAAGTDLEAAMSDLQDRRRRRGTT
;
A
#
# COMPACT_ATOMS: atom_id res chain seq x y z
N MET A 1 19.81 26.88 -7.57
CA MET A 1 20.44 26.17 -6.43
C MET A 1 21.96 26.18 -6.56
N THR A 2 22.62 26.98 -5.74
CA THR A 2 24.08 26.99 -5.60
C THR A 2 24.43 26.13 -4.40
N LEU A 3 25.28 25.12 -4.57
CA LEU A 3 25.67 24.21 -3.50
C LEU A 3 27.11 24.47 -3.06
N PRO A 4 27.39 24.48 -1.74
CA PRO A 4 28.74 24.69 -1.22
C PRO A 4 29.70 23.56 -1.63
N ALA A 5 31.00 23.85 -1.76
CA ALA A 5 32.02 22.82 -2.02
C ALA A 5 32.60 22.28 -0.71
N GLY A 6 32.92 20.98 -0.65
CA GLY A 6 33.66 20.37 0.46
C GLY A 6 32.87 20.20 1.76
N VAL A 7 31.57 19.90 1.66
CA VAL A 7 30.68 19.76 2.84
C VAL A 7 30.65 18.33 3.36
N GLU A 8 30.72 18.17 4.69
CA GLU A 8 30.66 16.87 5.35
C GLU A 8 29.29 16.18 5.19
N ASP A 9 28.20 16.96 5.16
CA ASP A 9 26.83 16.45 4.98
C ASP A 9 26.11 17.01 3.74
N HIS A 10 26.23 16.27 2.63
CA HIS A 10 25.60 16.59 1.36
C HIS A 10 24.07 16.62 1.43
N VAL A 11 23.46 15.90 2.37
CA VAL A 11 21.99 15.86 2.50
C VAL A 11 21.46 17.16 3.10
N GLU A 12 22.09 17.66 4.16
CA GLU A 12 21.66 18.94 4.77
C GLU A 12 21.93 20.11 3.83
N ALA A 13 23.08 20.14 3.17
CA ALA A 13 23.42 21.20 2.22
C ALA A 13 22.38 21.33 1.08
N VAL A 14 21.91 20.20 0.53
CA VAL A 14 20.86 20.21 -0.49
C VAL A 14 19.52 20.63 0.11
N LEU A 15 19.17 20.19 1.32
CA LEU A 15 17.91 20.58 1.96
C LEU A 15 17.86 22.08 2.29
N GLU A 16 18.94 22.66 2.79
CA GLU A 16 19.07 24.10 3.04
C GLU A 16 18.95 24.89 1.74
N ALA A 17 19.65 24.45 0.68
CA ALA A 17 19.57 25.13 -0.60
C ALA A 17 18.19 24.96 -1.28
N TRP A 18 17.53 23.82 -1.09
CA TRP A 18 16.18 23.54 -1.60
C TRP A 18 15.14 24.45 -0.93
N THR A 19 15.20 24.56 0.39
CA THR A 19 14.31 25.44 1.17
C THR A 19 14.61 26.92 0.95
N GLY A 20 15.87 27.30 0.74
CA GLY A 20 16.27 28.67 0.40
C GLY A 20 15.72 29.17 -0.94
N GLU A 21 15.43 28.26 -1.88
CA GLU A 21 14.77 28.58 -3.17
C GLU A 21 13.24 28.58 -3.06
N GLY A 22 12.69 28.47 -1.84
CA GLY A 22 11.26 28.43 -1.56
C GLY A 22 10.58 27.11 -1.96
N LEU A 23 11.35 26.05 -2.23
CA LEU A 23 10.83 24.74 -2.55
C LEU A 23 10.67 23.90 -1.28
N GLU A 24 9.61 23.12 -1.24
CA GLU A 24 9.36 22.12 -0.20
C GLU A 24 9.66 20.70 -0.71
N ILE A 25 9.74 19.73 0.20
CA ILE A 25 9.88 18.30 -0.17
C ILE A 25 8.63 17.82 -0.94
N SER A 26 7.49 18.49 -0.74
CA SER A 26 6.20 18.24 -1.40
C SER A 26 6.21 18.59 -2.90
N ASP A 27 7.09 19.50 -3.35
CA ASP A 27 7.20 20.02 -4.73
C ASP A 27 7.84 19.04 -5.74
N ARG A 28 7.77 17.73 -5.48
CA ARG A 28 8.39 16.66 -6.29
C ARG A 28 7.99 16.62 -7.77
N ARG A 29 6.85 17.21 -8.12
CA ARG A 29 6.30 17.26 -9.49
C ARG A 29 6.67 18.53 -10.25
N SER A 30 7.32 19.48 -9.58
CA SER A 30 7.80 20.69 -10.22
C SER A 30 8.75 20.34 -11.35
N ARG A 31 8.71 21.13 -12.43
CA ARG A 31 9.71 21.05 -13.49
C ARG A 31 11.01 21.61 -12.92
N MET A 32 12.05 20.79 -12.94
CA MET A 32 13.34 21.12 -12.32
C MET A 32 14.44 20.79 -13.32
N VAL A 33 15.47 21.62 -13.32
CA VAL A 33 16.73 21.37 -14.04
C VAL A 33 17.85 21.55 -13.03
N PHE A 34 18.72 20.56 -12.90
CA PHE A 34 19.88 20.62 -12.02
C PHE A 34 21.01 21.37 -12.72
N VAL A 35 21.24 22.62 -12.33
CA VAL A 35 22.37 23.41 -12.85
C VAL A 35 23.63 23.00 -12.10
N ALA A 36 24.53 22.29 -12.78
CA ALA A 36 25.74 21.74 -12.18
C ALA A 36 26.78 22.84 -11.92
N GLY A 37 27.22 22.93 -10.67
CA GLY A 37 28.34 23.79 -10.26
C GLY A 37 29.71 23.22 -10.65
N ALA A 38 30.78 23.93 -10.28
CA ALA A 38 32.15 23.43 -10.35
C ALA A 38 32.50 22.71 -9.05
N GLY A 39 33.19 21.56 -9.13
CA GLY A 39 33.72 20.86 -7.97
C GLY A 39 33.53 19.34 -8.04
N PRO A 40 34.15 18.60 -7.09
CA PRO A 40 34.10 17.13 -7.05
C PRO A 40 32.75 16.58 -6.55
N ASP A 41 32.01 17.35 -5.76
CA ASP A 41 30.81 16.89 -5.04
C ASP A 41 29.53 16.89 -5.89
N VAL A 42 29.62 17.34 -7.15
CA VAL A 42 28.45 17.56 -8.04
C VAL A 42 27.60 16.30 -8.19
N ILE A 43 28.21 15.13 -8.30
CA ILE A 43 27.48 13.86 -8.42
C ILE A 43 26.74 13.52 -7.12
N ALA A 44 27.36 13.74 -5.95
CA ALA A 44 26.72 13.47 -4.67
C ALA A 44 25.50 14.38 -4.47
N TYR A 45 25.61 15.65 -4.84
CA TYR A 45 24.50 16.58 -4.82
C TYR A 45 23.38 16.21 -5.79
N TYR A 46 23.72 15.88 -7.03
CA TYR A 46 22.77 15.42 -8.03
C TYR A 46 22.02 14.15 -7.57
N ALA A 47 22.72 13.21 -6.93
CA ALA A 47 22.16 12.00 -6.34
C ALA A 47 21.13 12.32 -5.24
N VAL A 48 21.42 13.27 -4.34
CA VAL A 48 20.48 13.71 -3.30
C VAL A 48 19.24 14.37 -3.89
N VAL A 49 19.41 15.24 -4.90
CA VAL A 49 18.31 15.90 -5.62
C VAL A 49 17.40 14.89 -6.32
N CYS A 50 17.96 13.88 -7.00
CA CYS A 50 17.18 12.78 -7.56
C CYS A 50 16.41 11.99 -6.48
N GLY A 51 17.00 11.84 -5.28
CA GLY A 51 16.34 11.22 -4.13
C GLY A 51 15.17 12.02 -3.56
N LEU A 52 15.30 13.35 -3.52
CA LEU A 52 14.21 14.27 -3.16
C LEU A 52 13.06 14.19 -4.16
N ALA A 53 13.36 14.35 -5.44
CA ALA A 53 12.36 14.33 -6.50
C ALA A 53 11.78 12.92 -6.77
N ASN A 54 12.46 11.87 -6.31
CA ASN A 54 12.13 10.46 -6.57
C ASN A 54 12.04 10.15 -8.07
N ARG A 55 12.88 10.79 -8.87
CA ARG A 55 12.99 10.62 -10.33
C ARG A 55 14.32 11.19 -10.82
N TRP A 56 14.72 10.81 -12.03
CA TRP A 56 15.80 11.49 -12.76
C TRP A 56 15.38 12.92 -13.12
N ILE A 57 16.33 13.85 -13.04
CA ILE A 57 16.14 15.27 -13.35
C ILE A 57 17.17 15.67 -14.40
N ASP A 58 16.77 16.45 -15.41
CA ASP A 58 17.71 16.93 -16.43
C ASP A 58 18.79 17.80 -15.79
N ALA A 59 20.02 17.68 -16.27
CA ALA A 59 21.13 18.48 -15.78
C ALA A 59 21.55 19.53 -16.81
N GLN A 60 22.13 20.64 -16.36
CA GLN A 60 22.69 21.66 -17.22
C GLN A 60 24.12 21.98 -16.77
N VAL A 61 25.09 21.88 -17.68
CA VAL A 61 26.50 22.17 -17.43
C VAL A 61 26.95 23.29 -18.36
N LYS A 62 27.32 24.45 -17.81
CA LYS A 62 27.78 25.63 -18.59
C LYS A 62 26.86 25.99 -19.78
N GLY A 63 25.55 25.90 -19.58
CA GLY A 63 24.56 26.19 -20.62
C GLY A 63 24.12 24.98 -21.46
N VAL A 64 24.87 23.88 -21.46
CA VAL A 64 24.56 22.66 -22.21
C VAL A 64 23.62 21.78 -21.40
N ALA A 65 22.47 21.41 -21.98
CA ALA A 65 21.52 20.50 -21.36
C ALA A 65 21.97 19.03 -21.55
N LEU A 66 21.79 18.23 -20.50
CA LEU A 66 22.06 16.80 -20.46
C LEU A 66 20.76 16.07 -20.13
N ASP A 67 20.32 15.19 -21.04
CA ASP A 67 19.17 14.31 -20.85
C ASP A 67 19.60 13.10 -20.00
N MET A 68 19.68 13.32 -18.70
CA MET A 68 20.07 12.31 -17.72
C MET A 68 19.12 11.09 -17.72
N PRO A 69 17.78 11.25 -17.82
CA PRO A 69 16.87 10.12 -17.97
C PRO A 69 17.17 9.25 -19.20
N GLN A 70 17.45 9.85 -20.35
CA GLN A 70 17.77 9.12 -21.58
C GLN A 70 19.08 8.34 -21.44
N ILE A 71 20.14 8.95 -20.91
CA ILE A 71 21.44 8.27 -20.71
C ILE A 71 21.28 7.06 -19.75
N CYS A 72 20.48 7.20 -18.71
CA CYS A 72 20.16 6.11 -17.79
C CYS A 72 19.41 4.97 -18.51
N GLU A 73 18.45 5.29 -19.35
CA GLU A 73 17.72 4.31 -20.18
C GLU A 73 18.64 3.60 -21.18
N GLU A 74 19.59 4.31 -21.79
CA GLU A 74 20.62 3.72 -22.65
C GLU A 74 21.45 2.70 -21.88
N GLY A 75 21.90 3.04 -20.66
CA GLY A 75 22.61 2.12 -19.77
C GLY A 75 21.80 0.86 -19.43
N ARG A 76 20.49 0.99 -19.21
CA ARG A 76 19.59 -0.16 -18.95
C ARG A 76 19.51 -1.11 -20.15
N ARG A 77 19.55 -0.57 -21.38
CA ARG A 77 19.45 -1.34 -22.63
C ARG A 77 20.74 -2.05 -23.03
N LEU A 78 21.88 -1.72 -22.42
CA LEU A 78 23.14 -2.39 -22.70
C LEU A 78 23.06 -3.88 -22.32
N GLY A 79 23.27 -4.74 -23.31
CA GLY A 79 23.38 -6.18 -23.12
C GLY A 79 24.61 -6.52 -22.29
N ASP A 80 24.46 -7.46 -21.35
CA ASP A 80 25.57 -8.00 -20.59
C ASP A 80 26.03 -9.35 -21.19
N GLY A 81 27.25 -9.76 -20.85
CA GLY A 81 27.79 -11.08 -21.23
C GLY A 81 27.26 -12.24 -20.38
N GLY A 82 26.17 -12.03 -19.62
CA GLY A 82 25.66 -12.97 -18.63
C GLY A 82 26.28 -12.81 -17.24
N ARG A 83 25.82 -13.65 -16.30
CA ARG A 83 26.28 -13.66 -14.91
C ARG A 83 27.72 -14.17 -14.84
N LEU A 84 28.55 -13.44 -14.10
CA LEU A 84 29.97 -13.79 -13.92
C LEU A 84 30.13 -15.15 -13.23
N ALA A 85 31.16 -15.90 -13.65
CA ALA A 85 31.48 -17.24 -13.13
C ALA A 85 31.84 -17.23 -11.63
N SER A 86 32.33 -16.10 -11.12
CA SER A 86 32.61 -15.89 -9.70
C SER A 86 32.02 -14.55 -9.25
N PRO A 87 31.43 -14.48 -8.04
CA PRO A 87 30.86 -13.24 -7.54
C PRO A 87 31.97 -12.22 -7.25
N LEU A 88 31.86 -11.03 -7.83
CA LEU A 88 32.77 -9.91 -7.54
C LEU A 88 32.32 -9.20 -6.27
N MET A 89 33.19 -9.15 -5.26
CA MET A 89 32.93 -8.39 -4.03
C MET A 89 32.97 -6.88 -4.31
N TRP A 90 33.95 -6.44 -5.10
CA TRP A 90 34.13 -5.07 -5.55
C TRP A 90 34.57 -5.06 -7.02
N ALA A 91 34.21 -3.99 -7.72
CA ALA A 91 34.79 -3.60 -9.00
C ALA A 91 34.94 -2.07 -9.02
N GLN A 92 35.83 -1.56 -9.86
CA GLN A 92 35.98 -0.13 -10.12
C GLN A 92 35.58 0.19 -11.56
N VAL A 93 34.85 1.28 -11.75
CA VAL A 93 34.61 1.89 -13.06
C VAL A 93 35.23 3.28 -13.10
N GLY A 94 35.94 3.57 -14.19
CA GLY A 94 36.67 4.82 -14.38
C GLY A 94 37.98 4.91 -13.59
N GLY A 95 38.71 6.00 -13.80
CA GLY A 95 40.02 6.25 -13.21
C GLY A 95 41.11 5.29 -13.68
N GLU A 96 42.29 5.42 -13.09
CA GLU A 96 43.40 4.48 -13.32
C GLU A 96 43.10 3.11 -12.72
N ASP A 97 43.70 2.07 -13.31
CA ASP A 97 43.58 0.69 -12.82
C ASP A 97 44.17 0.57 -11.40
N PRO A 98 43.35 0.23 -10.39
CA PRO A 98 43.81 0.10 -9.02
C PRO A 98 44.73 -1.11 -8.79
N ARG A 99 44.85 -2.04 -9.75
CA ARG A 99 45.60 -3.31 -9.73
C ARG A 99 45.12 -4.36 -8.73
N HIS A 100 44.35 -3.97 -7.71
CA HIS A 100 43.89 -4.84 -6.63
C HIS A 100 42.40 -5.22 -6.72
N MET A 101 41.66 -4.73 -7.72
CA MET A 101 40.28 -5.14 -7.97
C MET A 101 39.95 -5.07 -9.47
N PRO A 102 38.93 -5.80 -9.95
CA PRO A 102 38.47 -5.70 -11.33
C PRO A 102 38.18 -4.26 -11.73
N HIS A 103 38.68 -3.86 -12.89
CA HIS A 103 38.61 -2.49 -13.38
C HIS A 103 37.92 -2.44 -14.75
N VAL A 104 37.05 -1.45 -14.90
CA VAL A 104 36.43 -1.07 -16.16
C VAL A 104 36.89 0.34 -16.49
N ALA A 105 37.76 0.46 -17.49
CA ALA A 105 38.09 1.75 -18.07
C ALA A 105 36.81 2.40 -18.61
N PHE A 106 36.61 3.68 -18.28
CA PHE A 106 35.47 4.44 -18.74
C PHE A 106 35.97 5.70 -19.44
N GLU A 107 35.71 5.78 -20.74
CA GLU A 107 35.96 6.97 -21.54
C GLU A 107 34.64 7.48 -22.13
N PRO A 108 34.32 8.77 -21.98
CA PRO A 108 33.08 9.33 -22.51
C PRO A 108 32.98 9.12 -24.03
N GLY A 109 31.85 8.57 -24.48
CA GLY A 109 31.59 8.28 -25.89
C GLY A 109 32.12 6.94 -26.39
N THR A 110 32.90 6.20 -25.59
CA THR A 110 33.39 4.86 -25.96
C THR A 110 32.38 3.79 -25.52
N PRO A 111 31.92 2.89 -26.42
CA PRO A 111 30.96 1.84 -26.05
C PRO A 111 31.60 0.82 -25.10
N LEU A 112 30.84 0.41 -24.08
CA LEU A 112 31.26 -0.61 -23.12
C LEU A 112 31.09 -2.02 -23.71
N SER A 113 32.06 -2.91 -23.47
CA SER A 113 31.93 -4.32 -23.88
C SER A 113 30.89 -5.04 -23.02
N PRO A 114 30.27 -6.14 -23.51
CA PRO A 114 29.34 -6.94 -22.71
C PRO A 114 29.94 -7.44 -21.39
N GLU A 115 31.24 -7.75 -21.35
CA GLU A 115 31.95 -8.13 -20.13
C GLU A 115 32.05 -6.97 -19.14
N ALA A 116 32.35 -5.76 -19.63
CA ALA A 116 32.36 -4.55 -18.82
C ALA A 116 30.98 -4.26 -18.22
N VAL A 117 29.92 -4.42 -19.01
CA VAL A 117 28.53 -4.30 -18.56
C VAL A 117 28.22 -5.37 -17.50
N SER A 118 28.65 -6.62 -17.69
CA SER A 118 28.48 -7.68 -16.69
C SER A 118 29.20 -7.35 -15.38
N MET A 119 30.42 -6.80 -15.43
CA MET A 119 31.15 -6.39 -14.23
C MET A 119 30.42 -5.27 -13.48
N ILE A 120 30.01 -4.23 -14.19
CA ILE A 120 29.27 -3.10 -13.60
C ILE A 120 27.94 -3.58 -13.02
N ARG A 121 27.21 -4.47 -13.70
CA ARG A 121 25.88 -4.93 -13.30
C ARG A 121 25.90 -5.89 -12.12
N TRP A 122 26.82 -6.85 -12.13
CA TRP A 122 26.79 -8.00 -11.20
C TRP A 122 27.76 -7.86 -10.01
N ALA A 123 28.63 -6.84 -9.99
CA ALA A 123 29.47 -6.58 -8.82
C ALA A 123 28.63 -6.23 -7.58
N SER A 124 28.94 -6.88 -6.46
CA SER A 124 28.25 -6.69 -5.17
C SER A 124 28.34 -5.24 -4.70
N ARG A 125 29.51 -4.64 -4.87
CA ARG A 125 29.78 -3.20 -4.68
C ARG A 125 30.54 -2.67 -5.90
N LEU A 126 30.22 -1.44 -6.30
CA LEU A 126 30.90 -0.76 -7.40
C LEU A 126 31.49 0.56 -6.90
N ARG A 127 32.79 0.74 -7.08
CA ARG A 127 33.47 2.03 -6.91
C ARG A 127 33.47 2.77 -8.23
N MET A 128 33.10 4.04 -8.24
CA MET A 128 33.15 4.90 -9.42
C MET A 128 34.18 6.00 -9.20
N VAL A 129 35.18 6.06 -10.06
CA VAL A 129 36.11 7.19 -10.15
C VAL A 129 35.66 8.06 -11.32
N PRO A 130 35.01 9.21 -11.05
CA PRO A 130 34.44 10.03 -12.10
C PRO A 130 35.55 10.70 -12.95
N PRO A 131 35.32 10.94 -14.25
CA PRO A 131 36.12 11.84 -15.04
C PRO A 131 36.30 13.23 -14.38
N SER A 132 37.43 13.90 -14.65
CA SER A 132 37.75 15.22 -14.06
C SER A 132 36.83 16.36 -14.54
N ARG A 133 36.15 16.19 -15.68
CA ARG A 133 35.20 17.18 -16.22
C ARG A 133 33.78 16.83 -15.76
N VAL A 134 33.04 17.84 -15.30
CA VAL A 134 31.69 17.70 -14.72
C VAL A 134 30.69 17.02 -15.66
N GLN A 135 30.62 17.41 -16.93
CA GLN A 135 29.67 16.83 -17.88
C GLN A 135 29.92 15.32 -18.09
N PRO A 136 31.14 14.88 -18.49
CA PRO A 136 31.52 13.48 -18.52
C PRO A 136 31.27 12.71 -17.22
N ALA A 137 31.44 13.36 -16.08
CA ALA A 137 31.21 12.77 -14.77
C ALA A 137 29.74 12.45 -14.51
N LEU A 138 28.84 13.37 -14.87
CA LEU A 138 27.39 13.16 -14.78
C LEU A 138 26.90 12.11 -15.78
N GLU A 139 27.39 12.14 -17.02
CA GLU A 139 27.08 11.13 -18.05
C GLU A 139 27.52 9.73 -17.60
N CYS A 140 28.73 9.61 -17.06
CA CYS A 140 29.26 8.37 -16.48
C CYS A 140 28.34 7.85 -15.37
N PHE A 141 27.97 8.72 -14.42
CA PHE A 141 27.07 8.36 -13.32
C PHE A 141 25.72 7.86 -13.83
N ALA A 142 25.07 8.58 -14.75
CA ALA A 142 23.77 8.21 -15.29
C ALA A 142 23.81 6.86 -16.00
N LEU A 143 24.84 6.62 -16.83
CA LEU A 143 25.01 5.37 -17.55
C LEU A 143 25.23 4.19 -16.59
N VAL A 144 26.16 4.34 -15.65
CA VAL A 144 26.49 3.32 -14.64
C VAL A 144 25.29 2.99 -13.75
N ALA A 145 24.54 4.01 -13.32
CA ALA A 145 23.33 3.83 -12.54
C ALA A 145 22.26 3.05 -13.33
N GLY A 146 22.10 3.36 -14.63
CA GLY A 146 21.20 2.63 -15.53
C GLY A 146 21.59 1.16 -15.70
N ILE A 147 22.87 0.85 -15.89
CA ILE A 147 23.36 -0.54 -15.99
C ILE A 147 23.02 -1.32 -14.70
N ARG A 148 23.06 -0.69 -13.53
CA ARG A 148 22.83 -1.37 -12.23
C ARG A 148 21.35 -1.48 -11.83
N GLU A 149 20.43 -0.90 -12.59
CA GLU A 149 19.01 -0.83 -12.23
C GLU A 149 18.25 -2.13 -12.64
N THR A 150 18.39 -3.22 -11.87
CA THR A 150 17.77 -4.54 -12.20
C THR A 150 17.02 -5.23 -11.05
N LYS A 151 16.20 -4.49 -10.29
CA LYS A 151 15.32 -4.90 -9.14
C LYS A 151 15.80 -4.44 -7.75
N GLY A 152 16.55 -3.36 -7.71
CA GLY A 152 16.95 -2.63 -6.50
C GLY A 152 17.95 -1.55 -6.88
N HIS A 153 17.81 -0.34 -6.35
CA HIS A 153 18.81 0.70 -6.57
C HIS A 153 20.08 0.28 -5.83
N HIS A 154 21.17 0.09 -6.59
CA HIS A 154 22.50 -0.15 -6.06
C HIS A 154 23.43 0.86 -6.69
N TRP A 155 23.26 2.13 -6.38
CA TRP A 155 24.14 3.17 -6.92
C TRP A 155 25.61 2.96 -6.52
N PRO A 156 26.56 3.41 -7.35
CA PRO A 156 27.99 3.24 -7.06
C PRO A 156 28.41 4.07 -5.83
N VAL A 157 29.54 3.68 -5.23
CA VAL A 157 30.26 4.48 -4.25
C VAL A 157 31.21 5.40 -5.01
N LEU A 158 31.08 6.70 -4.81
CA LEU A 158 31.90 7.71 -5.46
C LEU A 158 33.27 7.80 -4.77
N SER A 159 34.34 7.62 -5.54
CA SER A 159 35.72 7.68 -5.06
C SER A 159 36.15 9.11 -4.74
N THR A 160 36.85 9.29 -3.62
CA THR A 160 37.51 10.53 -3.20
C THR A 160 39.01 10.53 -3.54
N GLY A 161 39.58 9.37 -3.93
CA GLY A 161 40.97 9.22 -4.37
C GLY A 161 41.93 8.75 -3.28
N HIS A 162 41.45 8.57 -2.04
CA HIS A 162 42.25 8.19 -0.88
C HIS A 162 41.77 6.90 -0.20
N GLU A 163 40.93 6.12 -0.87
CA GLU A 163 40.34 4.90 -0.34
C GLU A 163 41.34 3.74 -0.22
N PRO A 164 41.36 3.01 0.92
CA PRO A 164 42.16 1.79 1.04
C PRO A 164 41.59 0.65 0.19
N GLU A 165 42.41 -0.39 -0.01
CA GLU A 165 41.99 -1.64 -0.62
C GLU A 165 40.85 -2.30 0.19
N PRO A 166 39.73 -2.68 -0.45
CA PRO A 166 38.60 -3.30 0.23
C PRO A 166 38.90 -4.75 0.62
N LYS A 167 38.75 -5.08 1.91
CA LYS A 167 38.94 -6.45 2.42
C LYS A 167 37.75 -7.37 2.10
N ASN A 168 36.54 -6.82 2.05
CA ASN A 168 35.30 -7.52 1.72
C ASN A 168 34.22 -6.53 1.24
N GLN A 169 33.04 -7.05 0.87
CA GLN A 169 31.90 -6.24 0.38
C GLN A 169 31.35 -5.21 1.38
N ASN A 170 31.63 -5.37 2.68
CA ASN A 170 31.16 -4.50 3.76
C ASN A 170 32.24 -3.51 4.23
N THR A 171 33.38 -3.41 3.54
CA THR A 171 34.46 -2.50 3.92
C THR A 171 33.96 -1.05 3.94
N SER A 172 34.10 -0.38 5.08
CA SER A 172 33.79 1.04 5.25
C SER A 172 34.89 1.93 4.65
N SER A 173 34.65 3.24 4.58
CA SER A 173 35.65 4.21 4.10
C SER A 173 36.08 4.01 2.64
N GLN A 174 35.11 3.69 1.77
CA GLN A 174 35.32 3.43 0.34
C GLN A 174 34.85 4.60 -0.54
N GLY A 175 34.72 5.80 0.04
CA GLY A 175 34.21 7.00 -0.60
C GLY A 175 32.77 7.33 -0.21
N ILE A 176 32.10 8.14 -1.02
CA ILE A 176 30.73 8.63 -0.78
C ILE A 176 29.72 7.61 -1.31
N ASP A 177 29.00 6.95 -0.41
CA ASP A 177 27.99 5.95 -0.75
C ASP A 177 26.70 6.63 -1.23
N LEU A 178 26.56 6.78 -2.55
CA LEU A 178 25.44 7.48 -3.17
C LEU A 178 24.10 6.78 -2.89
N GLU A 179 24.10 5.46 -2.75
CA GLU A 179 22.92 4.69 -2.39
C GLU A 179 22.49 5.01 -0.95
N LYS A 180 23.43 5.07 0.00
CA LYS A 180 23.11 5.49 1.38
C LYS A 180 22.62 6.93 1.45
N LEU A 181 23.18 7.84 0.66
CA LEU A 181 22.69 9.22 0.56
C LEU A 181 21.24 9.24 0.06
N TRP A 182 20.96 8.55 -1.04
CA TRP A 182 19.63 8.41 -1.61
C TRP A 182 18.63 7.78 -0.62
N GLN A 183 19.04 6.72 0.09
CA GLN A 183 18.21 6.09 1.12
C GLN A 183 17.98 6.99 2.32
N ARG A 184 18.99 7.76 2.76
CA ARG A 184 18.86 8.70 3.89
C ARG A 184 17.88 9.81 3.56
N ILE A 185 17.97 10.40 2.36
CA ILE A 185 17.01 11.42 1.94
C ILE A 185 15.63 10.84 1.65
N SER A 186 15.55 9.63 1.09
CA SER A 186 14.28 8.90 0.95
C SER A 186 13.63 8.56 2.29
N ARG A 187 14.42 8.26 3.34
CA ARG A 187 13.93 8.07 4.70
C ARG A 187 13.48 9.38 5.32
N LYS A 188 14.21 10.49 5.14
CA LYS A 188 13.76 11.83 5.57
C LYS A 188 12.45 12.22 4.88
N ARG A 189 12.34 11.96 3.56
CA ARG A 189 11.10 12.08 2.77
C ARG A 189 9.95 11.24 3.32
N ARG A 190 10.24 10.03 3.84
CA ARG A 190 9.24 9.15 4.48
C ARG A 190 8.97 9.50 5.96
N ARG A 191 9.89 10.20 6.64
CA ARG A 191 9.80 10.56 8.07
C ARG A 191 9.08 11.88 8.31
N ARG A 192 9.06 12.80 7.34
CA ARG A 192 7.98 13.78 7.29
C ARG A 192 6.75 13.04 6.82
N ALA A 193 5.75 12.93 7.70
CA ALA A 193 4.37 12.82 7.24
C ALA A 193 4.20 13.82 6.09
N PRO A 194 3.41 13.53 5.03
CA PRO A 194 2.83 14.62 4.26
C PRO A 194 2.37 15.66 5.26
N ASP A 195 2.84 16.91 5.15
CA ASP A 195 2.58 18.03 6.07
C ASP A 195 1.06 18.37 6.22
N ASP A 196 0.20 17.46 5.78
CA ASP A 196 -1.23 17.56 5.62
C ASP A 196 -2.06 16.66 6.55
N TYR A 197 -1.45 15.70 7.25
CA TYR A 197 -2.21 14.81 8.14
C TYR A 197 -2.49 15.47 9.48
N GLU A 198 -3.76 15.55 9.83
CA GLU A 198 -4.18 15.93 11.18
C GLU A 198 -4.07 14.73 12.13
N ILE A 199 -3.39 14.93 13.26
CA ILE A 199 -3.26 13.92 14.31
C ILE A 199 -4.53 13.90 15.14
N VAL A 200 -5.15 12.73 15.24
CA VAL A 200 -6.38 12.55 16.00
C VAL A 200 -6.13 11.74 17.26
N GLN A 201 -7.00 11.91 18.25
CA GLN A 201 -6.97 11.06 19.43
C GLN A 201 -7.27 9.60 19.05
N ALA A 202 -6.53 8.67 19.65
CA ALA A 202 -6.80 7.24 19.50
C ALA A 202 -8.19 6.91 20.07
N GLU A 203 -9.01 6.24 19.26
CA GLU A 203 -10.30 5.74 19.72
C GLU A 203 -10.11 4.41 20.46
N THR A 204 -10.92 4.20 21.50
CA THR A 204 -10.90 2.98 22.33
C THR A 204 -11.58 1.79 21.65
N GLU A 205 -11.48 1.65 20.32
CA GLU A 205 -12.06 0.51 19.59
C GLU A 205 -11.28 -0.80 19.79
N ARG A 206 -10.27 -0.82 20.67
CA ARG A 206 -9.41 -1.98 20.94
C ARG A 206 -10.17 -3.25 21.28
N GLU A 207 -11.33 -3.13 21.94
CA GLU A 207 -12.13 -4.30 22.31
C GLU A 207 -12.73 -5.01 21.07
N ASN A 208 -13.07 -4.26 20.02
CA ASN A 208 -13.66 -4.83 18.80
C ASN A 208 -12.65 -5.67 17.99
N TYR A 209 -11.36 -5.34 18.09
CA TYR A 209 -10.26 -6.01 17.40
C TYR A 209 -9.45 -6.95 18.29
N ARG A 210 -9.78 -7.06 19.59
CA ARG A 210 -9.00 -7.82 20.58
C ARG A 210 -8.67 -9.24 20.13
N LYS A 211 -9.68 -10.01 19.70
CA LYS A 211 -9.46 -11.39 19.20
C LYS A 211 -8.50 -11.46 18.02
N LEU A 212 -8.59 -10.50 17.10
CA LEU A 212 -7.73 -10.44 15.93
C LEU A 212 -6.29 -10.04 16.31
N ALA A 213 -6.13 -9.14 17.28
CA ALA A 213 -4.84 -8.80 17.87
C ALA A 213 -4.20 -10.04 18.55
N ASP A 214 -4.96 -10.72 19.41
CA ASP A 214 -4.52 -11.93 20.12
C ASP A 214 -4.10 -13.03 19.14
N ALA A 215 -4.85 -13.22 18.06
CA ALA A 215 -4.52 -14.15 17.00
C ALA A 215 -3.20 -13.79 16.30
N ASN A 216 -2.95 -12.50 16.02
CA ASN A 216 -1.76 -12.05 15.33
C ASN A 216 -0.49 -12.08 16.19
N VAL A 217 -0.61 -12.09 17.52
CA VAL A 217 0.50 -12.28 18.46
C VAL A 217 0.82 -13.77 18.67
N THR A 218 -0.11 -14.67 18.33
CA THR A 218 0.12 -16.11 18.46
C THR A 218 1.32 -16.56 17.60
N PRO A 219 2.25 -17.36 18.14
CA PRO A 219 3.42 -17.84 17.40
C PRO A 219 3.03 -18.57 16.10
N ILE A 220 3.57 -18.10 14.98
CA ILE A 220 3.17 -18.54 13.64
C ILE A 220 3.54 -20.01 13.35
N ASP A 221 4.58 -20.53 13.98
CA ASP A 221 4.94 -21.96 13.99
C ASP A 221 3.80 -22.81 14.55
N SER A 222 3.22 -22.41 15.68
CA SER A 222 2.07 -23.10 16.28
C SER A 222 0.84 -23.05 15.37
N VAL A 223 0.69 -21.99 14.57
CA VAL A 223 -0.41 -21.84 13.61
C VAL A 223 -0.17 -22.71 12.38
N LEU A 224 1.06 -22.78 11.88
CA LEU A 224 1.44 -23.64 10.75
C LEU A 224 1.23 -25.11 11.06
N LEU A 225 1.58 -25.58 12.27
CA LEU A 225 1.28 -26.95 12.71
C LEU A 225 -0.23 -27.24 12.68
N ARG A 226 -1.07 -26.27 13.07
CA ARG A 226 -2.54 -26.43 13.02
C ARG A 226 -3.08 -26.47 11.60
N LEU A 227 -2.41 -25.80 10.66
CA LEU A 227 -2.72 -25.89 9.24
C LEU A 227 -2.20 -27.19 8.60
N GLY A 228 -1.53 -28.05 9.38
CA GLY A 228 -0.99 -29.32 8.90
C GLY A 228 0.37 -29.20 8.21
N CYS A 229 1.05 -28.06 8.32
CA CYS A 229 2.38 -27.87 7.76
C CYS A 229 3.43 -28.61 8.57
N SER A 230 4.44 -29.14 7.87
CA SER A 230 5.68 -29.65 8.44
C SER A 230 6.80 -28.61 8.38
N ALA A 231 7.78 -28.77 9.27
CA ALA A 231 9.03 -28.04 9.25
C ALA A 231 10.19 -29.00 8.98
N THR A 232 11.23 -28.53 8.31
CA THR A 232 12.50 -29.29 8.23
C THR A 232 13.18 -29.33 9.60
N THR A 233 14.04 -30.33 9.80
CA THR A 233 14.86 -30.46 11.02
C THR A 233 16.04 -29.48 11.06
N ASP A 234 16.17 -28.59 10.06
CA ASP A 234 17.26 -27.62 9.98
C ASP A 234 17.10 -26.50 11.02
N SER A 235 18.18 -25.78 11.32
CA SER A 235 18.17 -24.61 12.18
C SER A 235 18.67 -23.38 11.40
N PRO A 236 17.81 -22.39 11.07
CA PRO A 236 16.38 -22.28 11.42
C PRO A 236 15.47 -23.23 10.61
N PRO A 237 14.31 -23.64 11.17
CA PRO A 237 13.38 -24.55 10.50
C PRO A 237 12.78 -23.90 9.26
N VAL A 238 12.74 -24.66 8.17
CA VAL A 238 12.10 -24.25 6.92
C VAL A 238 10.70 -24.86 6.85
N TRP A 239 9.68 -24.04 6.65
CA TRP A 239 8.28 -24.45 6.70
C TRP A 239 7.68 -24.62 5.31
N ASP A 240 6.82 -25.63 5.14
CA ASP A 240 6.07 -25.81 3.90
C ASP A 240 4.91 -24.81 3.78
N CYS A 241 4.65 -24.33 2.56
CA CYS A 241 3.51 -23.48 2.28
C CYS A 241 2.18 -24.25 2.49
N PRO A 242 1.21 -23.72 3.26
CA PRO A 242 -0.09 -24.37 3.47
C PRO A 242 -1.02 -24.34 2.25
N ARG A 243 -0.59 -23.71 1.14
CA ARG A 243 -1.37 -23.52 -0.10
C ARG A 243 -0.61 -24.03 -1.33
N PRO A 244 -0.19 -25.31 -1.37
CA PRO A 244 0.60 -25.85 -2.47
C PRO A 244 -0.11 -25.76 -3.83
N GLU A 245 -1.45 -25.77 -3.85
CA GLU A 245 -2.28 -25.66 -5.04
C GLU A 245 -2.11 -24.32 -5.80
N ARG A 246 -1.63 -23.27 -5.13
CA ARG A 246 -1.37 -21.96 -5.76
C ARG A 246 -0.03 -21.90 -6.50
N HIS A 247 0.74 -22.99 -6.47
CA HIS A 247 2.09 -23.04 -6.99
C HIS A 247 2.07 -23.79 -8.33
N LYS A 248 2.68 -23.22 -9.36
CA LYS A 248 2.91 -23.96 -10.62
C LYS A 248 3.88 -25.11 -10.34
N GLU A 249 3.73 -26.23 -11.05
CA GLU A 249 4.40 -27.54 -10.86
C GLU A 249 5.96 -27.54 -10.80
N ARG A 250 6.62 -26.38 -10.86
CA ARG A 250 8.09 -26.26 -10.93
C ARG A 250 8.83 -26.36 -9.60
N ASN A 251 8.15 -26.46 -8.45
CA ASN A 251 8.84 -26.53 -7.17
C ASN A 251 8.18 -27.52 -6.19
N PRO A 252 8.77 -28.72 -5.95
CA PRO A 252 8.15 -29.78 -5.16
C PRO A 252 8.12 -29.54 -3.65
N ARG A 253 8.81 -28.49 -3.14
CA ARG A 253 8.76 -28.05 -1.74
C ARG A 253 8.79 -26.52 -1.66
N PRO A 254 7.64 -25.86 -1.83
CA PRO A 254 7.59 -24.42 -1.68
C PRO A 254 7.69 -24.03 -0.21
N THR A 255 8.72 -23.26 0.11
CA THR A 255 9.05 -22.90 1.49
C THR A 255 8.52 -21.52 1.85
N LEU A 256 8.09 -21.37 3.10
CA LEU A 256 7.75 -20.10 3.71
C LEU A 256 8.98 -19.49 4.36
N ARG A 257 9.13 -18.18 4.18
CA ARG A 257 10.05 -17.38 4.96
C ARG A 257 9.31 -16.83 6.17
N ILE A 258 9.80 -17.11 7.37
CA ILE A 258 9.24 -16.56 8.61
C ILE A 258 10.14 -15.45 9.12
N ARG A 259 9.55 -14.30 9.43
CA ARG A 259 10.24 -13.16 10.04
C ARG A 259 9.23 -12.32 10.84
N ASP A 260 9.59 -11.91 12.05
CA ASP A 260 8.77 -11.02 12.90
C ASP A 260 7.32 -11.53 13.08
N ASN A 261 7.18 -12.84 13.34
CA ASN A 261 5.90 -13.56 13.45
C ASN A 261 4.99 -13.48 12.20
N LYS A 262 5.56 -13.22 11.01
CA LYS A 262 4.85 -13.22 9.73
C LYS A 262 5.42 -14.26 8.78
N ALA A 263 4.56 -14.81 7.92
CA ALA A 263 4.94 -15.78 6.90
C ALA A 263 4.84 -15.15 5.51
N GLU A 264 5.89 -15.28 4.73
CA GLU A 264 5.94 -14.82 3.34
C GLU A 264 6.22 -16.02 2.42
N CYS A 265 5.40 -16.20 1.40
CA CYS A 265 5.63 -17.19 0.37
C CYS A 265 6.07 -16.51 -0.93
N HIS A 266 7.32 -16.71 -1.35
CA HIS A 266 7.85 -16.09 -2.58
C HIS A 266 7.11 -16.44 -3.89
N VAL A 267 6.17 -17.39 -3.84
CA VAL A 267 5.34 -17.79 -4.99
C VAL A 267 3.93 -17.21 -4.89
N CYS A 268 3.20 -17.46 -3.80
CA CYS A 268 1.78 -17.13 -3.72
C CYS A 268 1.46 -15.80 -3.01
N ASP A 269 2.36 -15.27 -2.17
CA ASP A 269 2.13 -14.00 -1.45
C ASP A 269 3.35 -13.09 -1.54
N LYS A 270 3.18 -11.91 -2.15
CA LYS A 270 4.25 -10.92 -2.27
C LYS A 270 4.53 -10.13 -0.99
N GLU A 271 3.58 -10.08 -0.07
CA GLU A 271 3.72 -9.41 1.24
C GLU A 271 3.68 -10.44 2.38
N PRO A 272 4.45 -10.24 3.47
CA PRO A 272 4.39 -11.08 4.66
C PRO A 272 3.00 -11.03 5.32
N LEU A 273 2.38 -12.19 5.52
CA LEU A 273 1.07 -12.35 6.14
C LEU A 273 1.19 -12.52 7.65
N THR A 274 0.28 -11.90 8.40
CA THR A 274 0.11 -12.19 9.83
C THR A 274 -0.52 -13.57 10.03
N PRO A 275 -0.47 -14.16 11.25
CA PRO A 275 -1.09 -15.45 11.52
C PRO A 275 -2.58 -15.52 11.14
N ALA A 276 -3.38 -14.50 11.46
CA ALA A 276 -4.80 -14.47 11.10
C ALA A 276 -5.02 -14.42 9.58
N LEU A 277 -4.24 -13.62 8.86
CA LEU A 277 -4.33 -13.53 7.40
C LEU A 277 -3.87 -14.82 6.71
N LEU A 278 -2.84 -15.47 7.24
CA LEU A 278 -2.37 -16.76 6.74
C LEU A 278 -3.46 -17.83 6.83
N VAL A 279 -4.13 -17.93 7.98
CA VAL A 279 -5.25 -18.86 8.18
C VAL A 279 -6.44 -18.49 7.31
N ALA A 280 -6.82 -17.21 7.27
CA ALA A 280 -7.95 -16.72 6.46
C ALA A 280 -7.75 -17.05 4.98
N ASN A 281 -6.55 -16.79 4.44
CA ASN A 281 -6.23 -17.05 3.04
C ASN A 281 -6.12 -18.54 2.72
N THR A 282 -5.68 -19.37 3.66
CA THR A 282 -5.56 -20.82 3.52
C THR A 282 -6.92 -21.51 3.55
N LEU A 283 -7.78 -21.16 4.51
CA LEU A 283 -9.08 -21.80 4.69
C LEU A 283 -10.20 -21.10 3.90
N GLU A 284 -9.88 -20.02 3.19
CA GLU A 284 -10.83 -19.17 2.47
C GLU A 284 -11.99 -18.65 3.35
N ILE A 285 -11.68 -18.32 4.60
CA ILE A 285 -12.61 -17.75 5.59
C ILE A 285 -12.27 -16.29 5.87
N THR A 286 -13.11 -15.60 6.65
CA THR A 286 -12.81 -14.23 7.06
C THR A 286 -11.70 -14.18 8.12
N PRO A 287 -11.00 -13.04 8.26
CA PRO A 287 -9.98 -12.87 9.28
C PRO A 287 -10.49 -13.00 10.73
N ASP A 288 -11.75 -12.64 11.01
CA ASP A 288 -12.36 -12.86 12.32
C ASP A 288 -12.59 -14.35 12.62
N GLU A 289 -13.07 -15.12 11.63
CA GLU A 289 -13.21 -16.58 11.75
C GLU A 289 -11.84 -17.26 11.92
N ALA A 290 -10.83 -16.76 11.21
CA ALA A 290 -9.44 -17.19 11.37
C ALA A 290 -8.89 -16.86 12.76
N ALA A 291 -9.21 -15.67 13.30
CA ALA A 291 -8.83 -15.30 14.65
C ALA A 291 -9.50 -16.22 15.69
N ALA A 292 -10.78 -16.55 15.52
CA ALA A 292 -11.47 -17.53 16.36
C ALA A 292 -10.84 -18.93 16.26
N PHE A 293 -10.44 -19.36 15.06
CA PHE A 293 -9.72 -20.63 14.87
C PHE A 293 -8.37 -20.66 15.62
N ILE A 294 -7.67 -19.51 15.71
CA ILE A 294 -6.38 -19.40 16.39
C ILE A 294 -6.57 -19.31 17.92
N VAL A 295 -7.48 -18.46 18.39
CA VAL A 295 -7.56 -18.08 19.81
C VAL A 295 -8.51 -18.98 20.60
N ASP A 296 -9.65 -19.36 20.04
CA ASP A 296 -10.72 -20.05 20.77
C ASP A 296 -10.51 -21.58 20.87
N LEU A 297 -9.25 -22.04 20.83
CA LEU A 297 -8.86 -23.45 20.74
C LEU A 297 -9.45 -24.30 21.87
N LYS A 298 -10.54 -24.99 21.53
CA LYS A 298 -11.09 -26.14 22.26
C LYS A 298 -11.31 -27.33 21.33
N CYS A 299 -10.54 -27.41 20.25
CA CYS A 299 -10.72 -28.39 19.18
C CYS A 299 -9.37 -28.71 18.52
N SER A 300 -8.72 -29.82 18.88
CA SER A 300 -7.39 -30.19 18.35
C SER A 300 -7.42 -31.13 17.14
N THR A 301 -8.59 -31.67 16.76
CA THR A 301 -8.70 -32.76 15.77
C THR A 301 -9.96 -32.68 14.88
N GLY A 302 -10.55 -31.49 14.71
CA GLY A 302 -11.81 -31.34 13.97
C GLY A 302 -13.03 -31.97 14.68
N ARG A 303 -12.89 -32.34 15.96
CA ARG A 303 -13.99 -32.72 16.85
C ARG A 303 -14.03 -31.80 18.07
N PRO A 304 -15.20 -31.21 18.39
CA PRO A 304 -15.33 -30.33 19.56
C PRO A 304 -14.84 -31.03 20.83
N ALA A 305 -14.13 -30.32 21.71
CA ALA A 305 -13.80 -30.83 23.05
C ALA A 305 -15.05 -31.38 23.75
N ARG A 306 -14.86 -32.30 24.71
CA ARG A 306 -15.96 -33.01 25.40
C ARG A 306 -17.09 -32.09 25.92
N GLY A 307 -16.78 -30.86 26.33
CA GLY A 307 -17.75 -29.84 26.79
C GLY A 307 -18.43 -29.00 25.70
N TYR A 308 -18.01 -29.14 24.44
CA TYR A 308 -18.45 -28.34 23.29
C TYR A 308 -19.31 -29.14 22.31
N ARG A 309 -19.70 -30.37 22.64
CA ARG A 309 -20.52 -31.24 21.76
C ARG A 309 -21.98 -30.81 21.63
N ARG A 310 -22.42 -29.79 22.39
CA ARG A 310 -23.76 -29.21 22.34
C ARG A 310 -23.69 -27.82 21.69
N PRO A 311 -24.06 -27.66 20.41
CA PRO A 311 -24.01 -26.39 19.69
C PRO A 311 -24.77 -25.25 20.39
N GLU A 312 -25.83 -25.60 21.11
CA GLU A 312 -26.70 -24.68 21.86
C GLU A 312 -26.01 -24.02 23.05
N LEU A 313 -24.93 -24.62 23.58
CA LEU A 313 -24.16 -24.11 24.71
C LEU A 313 -22.96 -23.24 24.29
N VAL A 314 -22.71 -23.13 22.97
CA VAL A 314 -21.61 -22.32 22.44
C VAL A 314 -22.14 -20.95 22.06
N ALA A 315 -21.64 -19.92 22.76
CA ALA A 315 -21.93 -18.53 22.47
C ALA A 315 -21.70 -18.23 20.97
N PRO A 316 -22.69 -17.64 20.28
CA PRO A 316 -22.55 -17.35 18.87
C PRO A 316 -21.62 -16.14 18.67
N PRO A 317 -21.06 -15.92 17.45
CA PRO A 317 -20.15 -14.80 17.19
C PRO A 317 -20.82 -13.47 17.55
N PRO A 318 -20.15 -12.51 18.21
CA PRO A 318 -20.80 -11.27 18.60
C PRO A 318 -21.27 -10.46 17.36
N PRO A 319 -22.28 -9.57 17.51
CA PRO A 319 -22.60 -8.58 16.48
C PRO A 319 -21.36 -7.79 16.04
N GLY A 320 -21.32 -7.41 14.77
CA GLY A 320 -20.18 -6.70 14.18
C GLY A 320 -19.00 -7.60 13.80
N THR A 321 -19.14 -8.94 13.80
CA THR A 321 -18.09 -9.88 13.40
C THR A 321 -18.20 -10.19 11.91
N LEU A 322 -17.07 -10.22 11.18
CA LEU A 322 -17.05 -10.71 9.80
C LEU A 322 -17.21 -12.22 9.79
N VAL A 323 -18.09 -12.71 8.91
CA VAL A 323 -18.35 -14.14 8.72
C VAL A 323 -18.42 -14.49 7.25
N THR A 324 -18.09 -15.75 6.95
CA THR A 324 -18.27 -16.35 5.64
C THR A 324 -19.62 -17.06 5.61
N ALA A 325 -20.55 -16.50 4.86
CA ALA A 325 -21.90 -17.05 4.72
C ALA A 325 -22.05 -17.75 3.37
N ARG A 326 -22.50 -19.01 3.38
CA ARG A 326 -22.85 -19.76 2.18
C ARG A 326 -24.35 -19.66 1.93
N VAL A 327 -24.75 -19.20 0.75
CA VAL A 327 -26.15 -19.10 0.35
C VAL A 327 -26.70 -20.50 0.05
N ILE A 328 -27.69 -20.94 0.80
CA ILE A 328 -28.33 -22.26 0.65
C ILE A 328 -29.57 -22.15 -0.24
N GLU A 329 -30.36 -21.10 -0.03
CA GLU A 329 -31.61 -20.89 -0.75
C GLU A 329 -31.87 -19.39 -0.96
N SER A 330 -32.45 -19.05 -2.11
CA SER A 330 -32.83 -17.69 -2.46
C SER A 330 -34.36 -17.58 -2.45
N LYS A 331 -34.89 -16.74 -1.57
CA LYS A 331 -36.32 -16.44 -1.42
C LYS A 331 -36.63 -15.04 -1.97
N PRO A 332 -37.92 -14.70 -2.19
CA PRO A 332 -38.31 -13.38 -2.71
C PRO A 332 -37.92 -12.20 -1.81
N ASP A 333 -37.85 -12.41 -0.50
CA ASP A 333 -37.59 -11.41 0.55
C ASP A 333 -36.19 -11.54 1.18
N ARG A 334 -35.55 -12.71 1.06
CA ARG A 334 -34.29 -13.01 1.76
C ARG A 334 -33.45 -14.09 1.10
N PHE A 335 -32.24 -14.28 1.61
CA PHE A 335 -31.36 -15.40 1.33
C PHE A 335 -31.14 -16.20 2.61
N ASP A 336 -31.53 -17.47 2.59
CA ASP A 336 -31.23 -18.38 3.68
C ASP A 336 -29.78 -18.87 3.50
N CYS A 337 -28.98 -18.67 4.55
CA CYS A 337 -27.55 -18.87 4.53
C CYS A 337 -27.10 -19.79 5.68
N GLU A 338 -25.87 -20.25 5.58
CA GLU A 338 -25.20 -21.02 6.61
C GLU A 338 -23.82 -20.40 6.88
N ILE A 339 -23.49 -20.17 8.15
CA ILE A 339 -22.17 -19.72 8.59
C ILE A 339 -21.43 -20.87 9.25
N TYR A 340 -20.12 -20.98 9.03
CA TYR A 340 -19.29 -21.99 9.68
C TYR A 340 -18.47 -21.35 10.81
N ASP A 341 -18.78 -21.74 12.03
CA ASP A 341 -18.11 -21.28 13.23
C ASP A 341 -16.80 -22.06 13.42
N ALA A 342 -15.71 -21.54 12.85
CA ALA A 342 -14.43 -22.24 12.74
C ALA A 342 -13.79 -22.56 14.10
N GLY A 343 -14.08 -21.79 15.16
CA GLY A 343 -13.57 -22.05 16.51
C GLY A 343 -14.16 -23.30 17.17
N VAL A 344 -15.37 -23.71 16.76
CA VAL A 344 -16.12 -24.84 17.35
C VAL A 344 -16.50 -25.93 16.37
N GLY A 345 -16.39 -25.69 15.07
CA GLY A 345 -16.70 -26.66 14.02
C GLY A 345 -18.18 -26.85 13.76
N TYR A 346 -19.02 -25.87 14.10
CA TYR A 346 -20.48 -25.93 13.88
C TYR A 346 -20.94 -25.06 12.74
N ARG A 347 -21.97 -25.54 12.03
CA ARG A 347 -22.72 -24.73 11.08
C ARG A 347 -23.93 -24.12 11.76
N ARG A 348 -24.15 -22.83 11.55
CA ARG A 348 -25.29 -22.10 12.10
C ARG A 348 -26.13 -21.52 10.98
N ARG A 349 -27.45 -21.49 11.20
CA ARG A 349 -28.39 -20.87 10.27
C ARG A 349 -28.21 -19.35 10.29
N ALA A 350 -28.29 -18.74 9.13
CA ALA A 350 -28.23 -17.31 8.97
C ALA A 350 -29.18 -16.85 7.86
N VAL A 351 -29.51 -15.57 7.85
CA VAL A 351 -30.42 -14.92 6.91
C VAL A 351 -29.82 -13.59 6.50
N ILE A 352 -29.76 -13.35 5.20
CA ILE A 352 -29.51 -12.01 4.62
C ILE A 352 -30.84 -11.54 4.04
N TRP A 353 -31.42 -10.49 4.62
CA TRP A 353 -32.59 -9.85 4.02
C TRP A 353 -32.20 -9.19 2.70
N ARG A 354 -33.07 -9.27 1.69
CA ARG A 354 -32.82 -8.54 0.45
C ARG A 354 -32.84 -7.05 0.80
N PRO A 355 -31.73 -6.32 0.55
CA PRO A 355 -31.73 -4.89 0.77
C PRO A 355 -32.78 -4.27 -0.15
N ASP A 356 -33.45 -3.23 0.34
CA ASP A 356 -34.40 -2.48 -0.48
C ASP A 356 -33.65 -1.86 -1.66
N THR A 357 -33.80 -2.47 -2.83
CA THR A 357 -33.15 -2.02 -4.05
C THR A 357 -33.79 -0.76 -4.62
N ALA A 358 -34.98 -0.35 -4.12
CA ALA A 358 -35.63 0.89 -4.52
C ALA A 358 -34.85 2.13 -4.07
N ASN A 359 -34.03 2.02 -3.02
CA ASN A 359 -33.24 3.13 -2.47
C ASN A 359 -31.78 3.14 -2.96
N LEU A 360 -31.43 2.31 -3.95
CA LEU A 360 -30.10 2.38 -4.56
C LEU A 360 -30.03 3.58 -5.52
N PRO A 361 -28.92 4.33 -5.55
CA PRO A 361 -28.72 5.40 -6.52
C PRO A 361 -28.85 4.89 -7.95
N ASP A 362 -29.33 5.75 -8.85
CA ASP A 362 -29.59 5.40 -10.24
C ASP A 362 -28.37 4.77 -10.92
N GLY A 363 -28.60 3.65 -11.59
CA GLY A 363 -27.55 2.91 -12.29
C GLY A 363 -26.67 2.02 -11.40
N VAL A 364 -26.85 2.01 -10.08
CA VAL A 364 -26.18 1.03 -9.20
C VAL A 364 -26.87 -0.33 -9.32
N ILE A 365 -26.12 -1.34 -9.74
CA ILE A 365 -26.62 -2.71 -9.86
C ILE A 365 -26.43 -3.41 -8.51
N PRO A 366 -27.52 -3.88 -7.85
CA PRO A 366 -27.41 -4.61 -6.60
C PRO A 366 -26.61 -5.91 -6.75
N LEU A 367 -25.93 -6.32 -5.68
CA LEU A 367 -25.25 -7.61 -5.65
C LEU A 367 -26.27 -8.76 -5.83
N GLN A 368 -26.11 -9.52 -6.90
CA GLN A 368 -26.97 -10.67 -7.21
C GLN A 368 -26.38 -11.95 -6.59
N LEU A 369 -26.96 -12.39 -5.48
CA LEU A 369 -26.60 -13.64 -4.80
C LEU A 369 -27.38 -14.82 -5.36
N ARG A 370 -26.69 -15.96 -5.53
CA ARG A 370 -27.24 -17.22 -6.04
C ARG A 370 -27.01 -18.34 -5.03
N ARG A 371 -27.80 -19.40 -5.12
CA ARG A 371 -27.55 -20.63 -4.37
C ARG A 371 -26.13 -21.13 -4.62
N GLY A 372 -25.42 -21.46 -3.55
CA GLY A 372 -24.05 -21.92 -3.57
C GLY A 372 -23.00 -20.80 -3.52
N ASP A 373 -23.39 -19.54 -3.72
CA ASP A 373 -22.48 -18.42 -3.57
C ASP A 373 -21.98 -18.32 -2.11
N VAL A 374 -20.74 -17.92 -1.96
CA VAL A 374 -20.12 -17.61 -0.67
C VAL A 374 -19.95 -16.10 -0.60
N VAL A 375 -20.50 -15.48 0.44
CA VAL A 375 -20.53 -14.04 0.64
C VAL A 375 -19.89 -13.70 1.98
N THR A 376 -19.13 -12.62 2.01
CA THR A 376 -18.65 -12.05 3.28
C THR A 376 -19.72 -11.10 3.81
N ALA A 377 -20.09 -11.28 5.07
CA ALA A 377 -21.13 -10.48 5.71
C ALA A 377 -20.73 -10.12 7.15
N LEU A 378 -21.39 -9.12 7.71
CA LEU A 378 -21.30 -8.73 9.10
C LEU A 378 -22.45 -9.37 9.89
N THR A 379 -22.18 -9.94 11.06
CA THR A 379 -23.24 -10.36 11.99
C THR A 379 -23.97 -9.12 12.52
N ALA A 380 -25.29 -9.07 12.40
CA ALA A 380 -26.09 -7.95 12.91
C ALA A 380 -26.77 -8.33 14.23
N GLU A 381 -27.65 -9.32 14.20
CA GLU A 381 -28.45 -9.71 15.37
C GLU A 381 -28.67 -11.24 15.39
N PHE A 382 -28.69 -11.82 16.59
CA PHE A 382 -29.03 -13.23 16.77
C PHE A 382 -30.48 -13.41 17.21
N HIS A 383 -31.27 -14.03 16.35
CA HIS A 383 -32.67 -14.34 16.61
C HIS A 383 -32.78 -15.70 17.32
N ARG A 384 -33.08 -15.68 18.62
CA ARG A 384 -33.29 -16.89 19.41
C ARG A 384 -34.58 -17.59 18.97
N ALA A 385 -34.55 -18.92 18.90
CA ALA A 385 -35.74 -19.72 18.63
C ALA A 385 -36.36 -20.26 19.92
N ALA A 386 -37.60 -20.75 19.81
CA ALA A 386 -38.27 -21.48 20.88
C ALA A 386 -37.48 -22.75 21.29
N PRO A 387 -37.65 -23.26 22.52
CA PRO A 387 -36.98 -24.48 22.99
C PRO A 387 -37.15 -25.64 22.00
N GLY A 388 -36.05 -26.31 21.64
CA GLY A 388 -36.03 -27.41 20.65
C GLY A 388 -35.89 -26.97 19.18
N LYS A 389 -35.85 -25.67 18.88
CA LYS A 389 -35.53 -25.14 17.54
C LYS A 389 -34.19 -24.41 17.54
N THR A 390 -33.51 -24.40 16.41
CA THR A 390 -32.26 -23.64 16.22
C THR A 390 -32.55 -22.19 15.84
N GLY A 391 -31.99 -21.25 16.59
CA GLY A 391 -31.99 -19.82 16.25
C GLY A 391 -31.20 -19.53 14.97
N TYR A 392 -31.27 -18.29 14.48
CA TYR A 392 -30.56 -17.87 13.28
C TYR A 392 -29.91 -16.49 13.43
N TRP A 393 -28.85 -16.27 12.67
CA TRP A 393 -28.21 -14.97 12.55
C TRP A 393 -28.85 -14.11 11.46
N GLN A 394 -29.15 -12.86 11.77
CA GLN A 394 -29.31 -11.84 10.75
C GLN A 394 -27.94 -11.31 10.35
N LEU A 395 -27.67 -11.28 9.05
CA LEU A 395 -26.43 -10.81 8.47
C LEU A 395 -26.67 -9.55 7.64
N SER A 396 -25.66 -8.67 7.60
CA SER A 396 -25.65 -7.48 6.77
C SER A 396 -24.50 -7.51 5.77
N ILE A 397 -24.81 -7.24 4.51
CA ILE A 397 -23.84 -7.06 3.43
C ILE A 397 -23.70 -5.59 3.00
N THR A 398 -24.63 -4.74 3.44
CA THR A 398 -24.69 -3.30 3.14
C THR A 398 -24.05 -2.43 4.20
N ASP A 399 -23.87 -2.94 5.41
CA ASP A 399 -23.33 -2.17 6.54
C ASP A 399 -21.95 -1.56 6.19
N PRO A 400 -21.74 -0.24 6.35
CA PRO A 400 -20.44 0.40 6.17
C PRO A 400 -19.33 -0.21 7.04
N MET A 401 -19.66 -0.71 8.23
CA MET A 401 -18.72 -1.31 9.18
C MET A 401 -18.05 -2.57 8.62
N LEU A 402 -18.68 -3.23 7.64
CA LEU A 402 -18.08 -4.35 6.92
C LEU A 402 -16.75 -3.93 6.25
N ALA A 403 -16.67 -2.74 5.67
CA ALA A 403 -15.45 -2.23 5.04
C ALA A 403 -14.41 -1.80 6.07
N VAL A 404 -14.83 -1.21 7.19
CA VAL A 404 -13.95 -0.84 8.32
C VAL A 404 -13.26 -2.10 8.85
N ARG A 405 -14.03 -3.13 9.16
CA ARG A 405 -13.52 -4.39 9.72
C ARG A 405 -12.67 -5.17 8.73
N ALA A 406 -13.04 -5.15 7.44
CA ALA A 406 -12.21 -5.71 6.38
C ALA A 406 -10.85 -5.00 6.31
N MET A 407 -10.82 -3.67 6.41
CA MET A 407 -9.57 -2.91 6.40
C MET A 407 -8.73 -3.13 7.66
N ALA A 408 -9.34 -3.14 8.84
CA ALA A 408 -8.65 -3.45 10.10
C ALA A 408 -7.93 -4.80 10.02
N SER A 409 -8.51 -5.78 9.33
CA SER A 409 -7.86 -7.08 9.14
C SER A 409 -6.60 -7.08 8.28
N GLN A 410 -6.47 -6.13 7.35
CA GLN A 410 -5.33 -6.02 6.45
C GLN A 410 -4.26 -5.05 6.98
N VAL A 411 -4.62 -4.18 7.92
CA VAL A 411 -3.80 -3.05 8.37
C VAL A 411 -3.59 -3.16 9.88
N PRO A 412 -2.47 -3.76 10.34
CA PRO A 412 -2.15 -3.88 11.76
C PRO A 412 -2.18 -2.53 12.50
N GLU A 413 -1.79 -1.45 11.81
CA GLU A 413 -1.81 -0.10 12.37
C GLU A 413 -3.20 0.35 12.84
N ILE A 414 -4.28 -0.16 12.24
CA ILE A 414 -5.67 0.10 12.68
C ILE A 414 -5.97 -0.67 13.98
N ILE A 415 -5.53 -1.92 14.07
CA ILE A 415 -5.71 -2.77 15.26
C ILE A 415 -4.96 -2.18 16.46
N ASP A 416 -3.72 -1.70 16.24
CA ASP A 416 -2.87 -1.10 17.28
C ASP A 416 -3.41 0.27 17.77
N GLY A 417 -4.29 0.91 16.98
CA GLY A 417 -4.79 2.26 17.21
C GLY A 417 -3.81 3.37 16.78
N ARG A 418 -2.81 3.05 15.95
CA ARG A 418 -1.89 4.04 15.33
C ARG A 418 -2.53 4.76 14.15
N VAL A 419 -3.51 4.11 13.52
CA VAL A 419 -4.39 4.69 12.50
C VAL A 419 -5.83 4.51 12.96
N VAL A 420 -6.61 5.58 12.97
CA VAL A 420 -8.04 5.56 13.32
C VAL A 420 -8.87 5.71 12.06
N VAL A 421 -9.95 4.94 11.97
CA VAL A 421 -10.97 5.11 10.93
C VAL A 421 -12.00 6.11 11.45
N LYS A 422 -11.95 7.35 10.97
CA LYS A 422 -12.84 8.44 11.43
C LYS A 422 -14.27 8.28 10.96
N GLN A 423 -14.44 7.84 9.72
CA GLN A 423 -15.76 7.76 9.10
C GLN A 423 -15.71 6.81 7.91
N VAL A 424 -16.87 6.26 7.57
CA VAL A 424 -17.05 5.46 6.37
C VAL A 424 -18.35 5.87 5.68
N ALA A 425 -18.30 6.04 4.37
CA ALA A 425 -19.48 6.22 3.54
C ALA A 425 -19.46 5.13 2.46
N ARG A 426 -20.54 4.36 2.36
CA ARG A 426 -20.62 3.16 1.53
C ARG A 426 -21.93 3.09 0.75
N VAL A 427 -21.82 2.81 -0.54
CA VAL A 427 -22.90 2.33 -1.39
C VAL A 427 -22.47 0.96 -1.91
N MET A 428 -23.10 -0.09 -1.37
CA MET A 428 -22.78 -1.48 -1.67
C MET A 428 -22.77 -1.73 -3.19
N GLY A 429 -21.74 -2.42 -3.67
CA GLY A 429 -21.63 -2.79 -5.08
C GLY A 429 -21.15 -1.67 -6.01
N ALA A 430 -21.10 -0.42 -5.53
CA ALA A 430 -20.59 0.72 -6.30
C ALA A 430 -19.28 1.26 -5.72
N ARG A 431 -19.33 1.88 -4.53
CA ARG A 431 -18.17 2.59 -3.97
C ARG A 431 -18.25 2.72 -2.45
N THR A 432 -17.09 2.63 -1.81
CA THR A 432 -16.84 2.93 -0.41
C THR A 432 -15.70 3.92 -0.29
N LYS A 433 -15.90 4.94 0.54
CA LYS A 433 -14.87 5.88 0.98
C LYS A 433 -14.64 5.66 2.48
N LEU A 434 -13.42 5.28 2.83
CA LEU A 434 -12.99 5.04 4.20
C LEU A 434 -12.03 6.14 4.62
N VAL A 435 -12.40 6.91 5.64
CA VAL A 435 -11.63 8.05 6.12
C VAL A 435 -10.70 7.60 7.22
N VAL A 436 -9.42 7.89 7.07
CA VAL A 436 -8.37 7.51 8.02
C VAL A 436 -7.58 8.72 8.49
N ALA A 437 -7.12 8.64 9.73
CA ALA A 437 -6.25 9.64 10.35
C ALA A 437 -5.20 8.94 11.22
N PRO A 438 -3.95 9.45 11.27
CA PRO A 438 -2.96 8.94 12.19
C PRO A 438 -3.18 9.45 13.62
N THR A 439 -2.69 8.71 14.61
CA THR A 439 -2.69 9.13 16.02
C THR A 439 -1.32 9.61 16.52
N GLU A 440 -0.31 9.57 15.65
CA GLU A 440 1.07 10.00 15.93
C GLU A 440 1.70 10.69 14.70
N GLU A 441 2.57 11.69 14.93
CA GLU A 441 3.12 12.61 13.90
C GLU A 441 3.91 11.97 12.76
N HIS A 442 4.38 10.73 12.92
CA HIS A 442 5.22 10.04 11.94
C HIS A 442 4.51 8.86 11.24
N MET A 443 3.18 8.78 11.38
CA MET A 443 2.39 7.69 10.82
C MET A 443 1.69 8.12 9.51
N ASP A 444 2.06 7.51 8.38
CA ASP A 444 1.34 7.68 7.11
C ASP A 444 0.09 6.78 7.09
N ALA A 445 -1.05 7.33 7.52
CA ALA A 445 -2.31 6.59 7.61
C ALA A 445 -2.77 6.03 6.25
N ARG A 446 -2.74 6.84 5.18
CA ARG A 446 -3.10 6.36 3.84
C ARG A 446 -2.12 5.30 3.35
N GLY A 447 -0.82 5.54 3.51
CA GLY A 447 0.22 4.59 3.08
C GLY A 447 0.15 3.25 3.79
N ALA A 448 -0.19 3.23 5.08
CA ALA A 448 -0.42 1.99 5.83
C ALA A 448 -1.63 1.21 5.33
N CYS A 449 -2.69 1.91 4.92
CA CYS A 449 -3.90 1.30 4.38
C CYS A 449 -3.75 0.81 2.94
N THR A 450 -2.94 1.47 2.11
CA THR A 450 -2.74 1.04 0.72
C THR A 450 -1.60 0.05 0.55
N SER A 451 -0.50 0.21 1.29
CA SER A 451 0.83 -0.33 0.96
C SER A 451 1.36 0.21 -0.38
N GLY A 452 2.65 0.00 -0.68
CA GLY A 452 3.33 0.60 -1.84
C GLY A 452 2.68 0.28 -3.20
N ASP A 453 2.09 -0.90 -3.33
CA ASP A 453 1.42 -1.39 -4.55
C ASP A 453 -0.12 -1.44 -4.41
N GLY A 454 -0.71 -0.87 -3.35
CA GLY A 454 -2.16 -0.93 -3.14
C GLY A 454 -2.69 -2.28 -2.65
N ILE A 455 -1.82 -3.21 -2.25
CA ILE A 455 -2.13 -4.63 -1.99
C ILE A 455 -3.15 -4.78 -0.86
N ARG A 456 -2.99 -4.05 0.24
CA ARG A 456 -3.86 -4.17 1.43
C ARG A 456 -5.28 -3.68 1.15
N CYS A 457 -5.40 -2.51 0.53
CA CYS A 457 -6.69 -1.95 0.12
C CYS A 457 -7.39 -2.88 -0.89
N GLU A 458 -6.64 -3.44 -1.84
CA GLU A 458 -7.16 -4.40 -2.81
C GLU A 458 -7.61 -5.72 -2.15
N ALA A 459 -6.87 -6.22 -1.15
CA ALA A 459 -7.25 -7.41 -0.40
C ALA A 459 -8.54 -7.21 0.40
N ALA A 460 -8.67 -6.09 1.11
CA ALA A 460 -9.92 -5.73 1.79
C ALA A 460 -11.07 -5.56 0.78
N ARG A 461 -10.81 -4.89 -0.36
CA ARG A 461 -11.79 -4.74 -1.44
C ARG A 461 -12.25 -6.08 -1.98
N ARG A 462 -11.37 -7.08 -2.12
CA ARG A 462 -11.75 -8.45 -2.54
C ARG A 462 -12.64 -9.12 -1.52
N LEU A 463 -12.33 -8.95 -0.23
CA LEU A 463 -13.12 -9.51 0.87
C LEU A 463 -14.56 -8.97 0.85
N ILE A 464 -14.75 -7.66 0.74
CA ILE A 464 -16.09 -7.05 0.72
C ILE A 464 -16.89 -7.33 -0.58
N ASN A 465 -16.20 -7.70 -1.66
CA ASN A 465 -16.79 -8.01 -2.95
C ASN A 465 -17.05 -9.51 -3.18
N ARG A 466 -16.84 -10.38 -2.19
CA ARG A 466 -17.11 -11.81 -2.37
C ARG A 466 -18.62 -12.04 -2.59
N PRO A 467 -19.07 -12.78 -3.63
CA PRO A 467 -18.29 -13.55 -4.60
C PRO A 467 -17.94 -12.81 -5.91
N ARG A 468 -18.70 -11.78 -6.31
CA ARG A 468 -18.60 -11.15 -7.65
C ARG A 468 -18.93 -9.64 -7.66
N GLY A 469 -18.68 -8.95 -6.55
CA GLY A 469 -18.90 -7.52 -6.41
C GLY A 469 -17.89 -6.70 -7.22
N ARG A 470 -18.26 -5.44 -7.50
CA ARG A 470 -17.43 -4.46 -8.24
C ARG A 470 -17.21 -3.17 -7.45
N GLU A 471 -17.53 -3.20 -6.16
CA GLU A 471 -17.41 -2.08 -5.25
C GLU A 471 -15.96 -1.61 -5.23
N GLN A 472 -15.75 -0.31 -5.46
CA GLN A 472 -14.44 0.33 -5.34
C GLN A 472 -14.25 0.81 -3.90
N LEU A 473 -13.08 0.53 -3.31
CA LEU A 473 -12.73 1.00 -1.96
C LEU A 473 -11.65 2.07 -2.08
N HIS A 474 -11.93 3.26 -1.56
CA HIS A 474 -11.02 4.40 -1.55
C HIS A 474 -10.67 4.81 -0.13
N ILE A 475 -9.38 5.01 0.11
CA ILE A 475 -8.86 5.53 1.39
C ILE A 475 -8.74 7.05 1.29
N ILE A 476 -9.44 7.74 2.18
CA ILE A 476 -9.53 9.20 2.23
C ILE A 476 -8.80 9.69 3.47
N VAL A 477 -8.07 10.79 3.34
CA VAL A 477 -7.37 11.42 4.45
C VAL A 477 -8.31 12.39 5.16
N TYR A 478 -8.43 12.24 6.49
CA TYR A 478 -9.19 13.17 7.31
C TYR A 478 -8.54 14.56 7.35
N SER A 479 -9.38 15.59 7.47
CA SER A 479 -8.99 16.97 7.75
C SER A 479 -10.12 17.68 8.48
N SER A 480 -9.80 18.49 9.48
CA SER A 480 -10.76 19.41 10.13
C SER A 480 -11.11 20.61 9.26
N ASP A 481 -10.18 21.03 8.38
CA ASP A 481 -10.47 22.02 7.35
C ASP A 481 -11.47 21.44 6.34
N ARG A 482 -12.65 22.06 6.23
CA ARG A 482 -13.79 21.56 5.43
C ARG A 482 -13.45 21.50 3.94
N GLU A 483 -12.71 22.48 3.43
CA GLU A 483 -12.36 22.56 2.02
C GLU A 483 -11.38 21.46 1.66
N LYS A 484 -10.29 21.33 2.42
CA LYS A 484 -9.30 20.26 2.28
C LYS A 484 -9.93 18.88 2.45
N TYR A 485 -10.83 18.71 3.42
CA TYR A 485 -11.52 17.44 3.62
C TYR A 485 -12.42 17.09 2.44
N LEU A 486 -13.13 18.08 1.88
CA LEU A 486 -13.91 17.89 0.66
C LEU A 486 -13.04 17.55 -0.56
N VAL A 487 -11.94 18.27 -0.77
CA VAL A 487 -10.96 17.96 -1.82
C VAL A 487 -10.47 16.50 -1.70
N ASN A 488 -10.10 16.08 -0.49
CA ASN A 488 -9.70 14.70 -0.21
C ASN A 488 -10.84 13.72 -0.52
N ALA A 489 -12.07 14.03 -0.08
CA ALA A 489 -13.24 13.19 -0.25
C ALA A 489 -13.66 13.03 -1.72
N MET A 490 -13.24 13.90 -2.63
CA MET A 490 -13.57 13.81 -4.06
C MET A 490 -12.79 12.73 -4.83
N HIS A 491 -11.74 12.16 -4.22
CA HIS A 491 -10.94 11.07 -4.80
C HIS A 491 -11.84 9.93 -5.33
N PRO A 492 -11.64 9.45 -6.57
CA PRO A 492 -10.45 9.61 -7.42
C PRO A 492 -10.41 10.88 -8.29
N ALA A 493 -11.47 11.69 -8.31
CA ALA A 493 -11.45 12.94 -9.06
C ALA A 493 -10.55 13.97 -8.38
N VAL A 494 -9.81 14.73 -9.18
CA VAL A 494 -8.94 15.80 -8.70
C VAL A 494 -9.75 17.09 -8.70
N ALA A 495 -10.00 17.65 -7.52
CA ALA A 495 -10.60 18.98 -7.40
C ALA A 495 -9.60 20.05 -7.84
N VAL A 496 -10.06 21.01 -8.63
CA VAL A 496 -9.29 22.17 -9.10
C VAL A 496 -9.64 23.39 -8.26
N GLU A 497 -10.94 23.61 -8.05
CA GLU A 497 -11.49 24.71 -7.26
C GLU A 497 -12.69 24.21 -6.46
N VAL A 498 -12.93 24.80 -5.29
CA VAL A 498 -14.03 24.46 -4.40
C VAL A 498 -14.69 25.74 -3.91
N LEU A 499 -16.02 25.77 -3.94
CA LEU A 499 -16.82 26.86 -3.36
C LEU A 499 -17.81 26.28 -2.36
N ILE A 500 -17.70 26.69 -1.09
CA ILE A 500 -18.60 26.25 -0.01
C ILE A 500 -19.45 27.44 0.49
N ARG A 501 -20.77 27.26 0.55
CA ARG A 501 -21.73 28.23 1.12
C ARG A 501 -22.74 27.50 2.01
N GLY A 502 -22.63 27.69 3.33
CA GLY A 502 -23.44 26.97 4.31
C GLY A 502 -23.19 25.46 4.23
N ASP A 503 -24.23 24.71 3.86
CA ASP A 503 -24.17 23.25 3.67
C ASP A 503 -24.12 22.84 2.19
N ASN A 504 -23.84 23.78 1.29
CA ASN A 504 -23.70 23.52 -0.14
C ASN A 504 -22.25 23.65 -0.57
N ALA A 505 -21.82 22.78 -1.47
CA ALA A 505 -20.50 22.84 -2.07
C ALA A 505 -20.56 22.56 -3.58
N ILE A 506 -19.90 23.43 -4.36
CA ILE A 506 -19.59 23.20 -5.76
C ILE A 506 -18.12 22.86 -5.86
N VAL A 507 -17.80 21.75 -6.54
CA VAL A 507 -16.42 21.32 -6.80
C VAL A 507 -16.16 21.36 -8.30
N ALA A 508 -15.22 22.18 -8.73
CA ALA A 508 -14.72 22.17 -10.09
C ALA A 508 -13.69 21.04 -10.27
N VAL A 509 -13.87 20.20 -11.28
CA VAL A 509 -12.91 19.14 -11.65
C VAL A 509 -12.51 19.30 -13.13
N PRO A 510 -11.38 18.75 -13.59
CA PRO A 510 -11.03 18.80 -15.01
C PRO A 510 -12.19 18.28 -15.86
N PRO A 511 -12.51 18.88 -17.03
CA PRO A 511 -13.68 18.49 -17.83
C PRO A 511 -13.76 16.98 -18.13
N LEU A 512 -12.62 16.34 -18.38
CA LEU A 512 -12.51 14.90 -18.62
C LEU A 512 -12.82 14.04 -17.38
N GLN A 513 -12.72 14.61 -16.18
CA GLN A 513 -12.98 13.94 -14.90
C GLN A 513 -14.35 14.26 -14.30
N VAL A 514 -15.19 15.11 -14.92
CA VAL A 514 -16.56 15.38 -14.45
C VAL A 514 -17.36 14.09 -14.22
N PRO A 515 -17.35 13.08 -15.12
CA PRO A 515 -18.04 11.81 -14.86
C PRO A 515 -17.50 11.06 -13.63
N SER A 516 -16.20 11.19 -13.34
CA SER A 516 -15.58 10.58 -12.15
C SER A 516 -15.91 11.36 -10.88
N GLY A 517 -15.98 12.70 -10.98
CA GLY A 517 -16.33 13.62 -9.89
C GLY A 517 -17.79 13.46 -9.45
N VAL A 518 -18.72 13.38 -10.40
CA VAL A 518 -20.13 13.05 -10.16
C VAL A 518 -20.28 11.59 -9.73
N GLY A 519 -19.65 10.67 -10.48
CA GLY A 519 -19.82 9.23 -10.32
C GLY A 519 -21.09 8.70 -10.97
N GLN A 520 -21.15 7.40 -11.21
CA GLN A 520 -22.35 6.73 -11.71
C GLN A 520 -23.52 6.97 -10.74
N GLY A 521 -24.63 7.54 -11.22
CA GLY A 521 -25.77 7.90 -10.37
C GLY A 521 -25.52 9.02 -9.35
N GLY A 522 -24.44 9.78 -9.47
CA GLY A 522 -24.06 10.79 -8.47
C GLY A 522 -23.38 10.23 -7.22
N VAL A 523 -23.08 8.92 -7.19
CA VAL A 523 -22.56 8.21 -6.01
C VAL A 523 -21.27 8.83 -5.47
N ASN A 524 -20.38 9.37 -6.31
CA ASN A 524 -19.10 9.90 -5.83
C ASN A 524 -19.31 11.18 -5.00
N ALA A 525 -20.06 12.13 -5.57
CA ALA A 525 -20.40 13.38 -4.92
C ALA A 525 -21.28 13.15 -3.68
N GLU A 526 -22.24 12.23 -3.74
CA GLU A 526 -23.07 11.85 -2.60
C GLU A 526 -22.22 11.27 -1.45
N LEU A 527 -21.30 10.35 -1.73
CA LEU A 527 -20.40 9.80 -0.72
C LEU A 527 -19.46 10.86 -0.13
N ALA A 528 -18.95 11.78 -0.95
CA ALA A 528 -18.14 12.90 -0.47
C ALA A 528 -18.97 13.82 0.45
N GLY A 529 -20.23 14.07 0.09
CA GLY A 529 -21.18 14.82 0.92
C GLY A 529 -21.49 14.14 2.25
N LYS A 530 -21.73 12.82 2.25
CA LYS A 530 -21.92 12.03 3.48
C LYS A 530 -20.73 12.11 4.44
N LEU A 531 -19.51 12.12 3.90
CA LEU A 531 -18.29 12.25 4.71
C LEU A 531 -18.09 13.66 5.28
N THR A 532 -18.42 14.69 4.51
CA THR A 532 -18.15 16.09 4.88
C THR A 532 -19.34 16.79 5.54
N GLY A 533 -20.52 16.17 5.54
CA GLY A 533 -21.77 16.80 5.95
C GLY A 533 -22.26 17.87 4.96
N LEU A 534 -21.79 17.85 3.71
CA LEU A 534 -22.12 18.83 2.67
C LEU A 534 -23.05 18.24 1.61
N TYR A 535 -23.82 19.09 0.94
CA TYR A 535 -24.43 18.78 -0.34
C TYR A 535 -23.45 19.15 -1.45
N VAL A 536 -22.86 18.15 -2.08
CA VAL A 536 -21.76 18.32 -3.04
C VAL A 536 -22.25 18.14 -4.46
N GLU A 537 -21.89 19.07 -5.34
CA GLU A 537 -22.09 18.96 -6.79
C GLU A 537 -20.76 19.19 -7.51
N ALA A 538 -20.48 18.37 -8.53
CA ALA A 538 -19.25 18.46 -9.30
C ALA A 538 -19.52 19.06 -10.69
N VAL A 539 -18.74 20.08 -11.07
CA VAL A 539 -18.85 20.80 -12.34
C VAL A 539 -17.51 20.80 -13.09
N ALA A 540 -17.53 21.14 -14.37
CA ALA A 540 -16.29 21.29 -15.14
C ALA A 540 -15.51 22.55 -14.71
N ALA A 541 -14.18 22.45 -14.63
CA ALA A 541 -13.31 23.61 -14.45
C ALA A 541 -13.56 24.66 -15.55
N GLY A 542 -13.58 25.94 -15.16
CA GLY A 542 -13.99 27.07 -16.01
C GLY A 542 -15.49 27.38 -15.99
N THR A 543 -16.30 26.61 -15.26
CA THR A 543 -17.69 26.97 -14.94
C THR A 543 -17.73 28.10 -13.90
N ASP A 544 -18.62 29.07 -14.05
CA ASP A 544 -18.88 30.08 -13.02
C ASP A 544 -19.46 29.42 -11.76
N LEU A 545 -18.66 29.35 -10.70
CA LEU A 545 -19.01 28.65 -9.46
C LEU A 545 -20.09 29.38 -8.66
N GLU A 546 -20.17 30.71 -8.72
CA GLU A 546 -21.20 31.46 -7.99
C GLU A 546 -22.56 31.27 -8.67
N ALA A 547 -22.60 31.27 -10.01
CA ALA A 547 -23.81 30.93 -10.76
C ALA A 547 -24.28 29.49 -10.47
N ALA A 548 -23.36 28.52 -10.50
CA ALA A 548 -23.66 27.13 -10.17
C ALA A 548 -24.14 26.96 -8.71
N MET A 549 -23.56 27.71 -7.77
CA MET A 549 -23.98 27.71 -6.37
C MET A 549 -25.40 28.25 -6.20
N SER A 550 -25.75 29.34 -6.89
CA SER A 550 -27.10 29.90 -6.86
C SER A 550 -28.14 28.90 -7.38
N ASP A 551 -27.86 28.27 -8.52
CA ASP A 551 -28.74 27.27 -9.13
C ASP A 551 -28.91 26.04 -8.22
N LEU A 552 -27.83 25.57 -7.59
CA LEU A 552 -27.88 24.51 -6.60
C LEU A 552 -28.78 24.88 -5.41
N GLN A 553 -28.63 26.07 -4.84
CA GLN A 553 -29.45 26.54 -3.72
C GLN A 553 -30.94 26.63 -4.08
N ASP A 554 -31.25 27.11 -5.29
CA ASP A 554 -32.62 27.18 -5.78
C ASP A 554 -33.23 25.79 -5.99
N ARG A 555 -32.48 24.84 -6.57
CA ARG A 555 -32.92 23.44 -6.68
C ARG A 555 -33.22 22.83 -5.31
N ARG A 556 -32.37 23.07 -4.31
CA ARG A 556 -32.58 22.55 -2.95
C ARG A 556 -33.79 23.17 -2.27
N ARG A 557 -34.00 24.48 -2.42
CA ARG A 557 -35.19 25.16 -1.89
C ARG A 557 -36.48 24.53 -2.43
N ARG A 558 -36.54 24.25 -3.73
CA ARG A 558 -37.70 23.62 -4.38
C ARG A 558 -37.97 22.20 -3.88
N ARG A 559 -36.92 21.40 -3.61
CA ARG A 559 -37.04 20.03 -3.07
C ARG A 559 -37.39 19.98 -1.58
N GLY A 560 -37.07 21.00 -0.80
CA GLY A 560 -37.39 21.08 0.63
C GLY A 560 -38.82 21.55 0.94
N THR A 561 -39.57 21.98 -0.08
CA THR A 561 -40.98 22.42 0.02
C THR A 561 -42.01 21.35 -0.37
N THR A 562 -41.56 20.13 -0.61
CA THR A 562 -42.38 18.93 -0.88
C THR A 562 -42.07 17.87 0.16
#